data_AF-A0AAD6QR24-F1
#
_entry.id   AF-A0AAD6QR24-F1
#
_cell.length_a   1.000
_cell.length_b   1.000
_cell.length_c   1.000
_cell.angle_alpha   90.00
_cell.angle_beta   90.00
_cell.angle_gamma   90.00
#
_symmetry.space_group_name_H-M   'P 1'
#
loop_
_entity.id
_entity.type
_entity.pdbx_description
1 polymer ?
#
loop_
_entity_poly.entity_id
_entity_poly.type
_entity_poly.pdbx_seq_one_letter_code
_entity_poly.pdbx_strand_id
1 'polypeptide(L)'
;MQYNKIFPLLVSWADMIAVAGAEAVSVCGGPTIPVQLGRLDSLEPDAEGKLPRESLDAPGLKQNFKRKGLSTQELVALSGAHTLGSKGFGSPFVFDNSYYKILLEKPWKSSGGMSSMIGLPSDHALVEDDECLRWIKKYADNQNMFFNDFKNAYIKLVNSGARWKSL
;
A
#
# COMPACT_ATOMS: atom_id res chain seq x y z
N MET A 1 0.52 3.85 -28.85
CA MET A 1 0.98 5.08 -28.13
C MET A 1 2.44 5.34 -28.46
N GLN A 2 2.75 6.43 -29.18
CA GLN A 2 4.11 6.80 -29.61
C GLN A 2 4.74 7.85 -28.66
N TYR A 3 5.01 7.48 -27.40
CA TYR A 3 5.74 8.37 -26.48
C TYR A 3 7.27 8.17 -26.50
N ASN A 4 7.79 7.21 -27.27
CA ASN A 4 9.22 6.82 -27.25
C ASN A 4 10.16 7.64 -28.15
N LYS A 5 9.73 8.77 -28.74
CA LYS A 5 10.52 9.46 -29.77
C LYS A 5 11.22 10.75 -29.37
N ILE A 6 11.13 11.21 -28.10
CA ILE A 6 11.75 12.48 -27.69
C ILE A 6 12.82 12.33 -26.59
N PHE A 7 12.91 11.18 -25.93
CA PHE A 7 14.06 10.83 -25.09
C PHE A 7 14.39 9.34 -25.29
N PRO A 8 15.65 8.94 -25.54
CA PRO A 8 16.02 7.54 -25.34
C PRO A 8 15.80 7.24 -23.84
N LEU A 9 14.78 6.44 -23.55
CA LEU A 9 14.30 6.10 -22.21
C LEU A 9 15.43 5.50 -21.34
N LEU A 10 16.13 6.36 -20.59
CA LEU A 10 17.07 5.93 -19.56
C LEU A 10 16.34 5.25 -18.39
N VAL A 11 15.07 5.59 -18.17
CA VAL A 11 14.21 5.08 -17.09
C VAL A 11 12.99 4.38 -17.69
N SER A 12 12.66 3.19 -17.20
CA SER A 12 11.48 2.43 -17.63
C SER A 12 10.20 2.93 -16.98
N TRP A 13 9.03 2.63 -17.55
CA TRP A 13 7.74 2.90 -16.90
C TRP A 13 7.62 2.18 -15.55
N ALA A 14 8.13 0.95 -15.47
CA ALA A 14 8.18 0.20 -14.23
C ALA A 14 9.00 0.93 -13.13
N ASP A 15 10.12 1.53 -13.49
CA ASP A 15 10.90 2.36 -12.55
C ASP A 15 10.16 3.65 -12.18
N MET A 16 9.58 4.34 -13.16
CA MET A 16 8.81 5.58 -12.90
C MET A 16 7.67 5.34 -11.92
N ILE A 17 6.90 4.26 -12.06
CA ILE A 17 5.77 3.94 -11.18
C ILE A 17 6.26 3.68 -9.74
N ALA A 18 7.31 2.88 -9.58
CA ALA A 18 7.85 2.54 -8.27
C ALA A 18 8.46 3.78 -7.56
N VAL A 19 9.21 4.61 -8.29
CA VAL A 19 9.78 5.85 -7.74
C VAL A 19 8.68 6.84 -7.39
N ALA A 20 7.70 7.07 -8.27
CA ALA A 20 6.64 8.03 -8.02
C ALA A 20 5.83 7.69 -6.76
N GLY A 21 5.55 6.40 -6.51
CA GLY A 21 4.86 5.99 -5.29
C GLY A 21 5.72 6.18 -4.03
N ALA A 22 7.02 5.87 -4.09
CA ALA A 22 7.96 6.13 -2.99
C ALA A 22 8.09 7.63 -2.67
N GLU A 23 8.19 8.47 -3.70
CA GLU A 23 8.27 9.93 -3.56
C GLU A 23 6.97 10.51 -3.00
N ALA A 24 5.81 10.03 -3.45
CA ALA A 24 4.52 10.46 -2.90
C ALA A 24 4.42 10.19 -1.39
N VAL A 25 4.88 9.03 -0.93
CA VAL A 25 4.94 8.70 0.51
C VAL A 25 5.87 9.68 1.25
N SER A 26 7.07 9.93 0.71
CA SER A 26 8.04 10.83 1.35
C SER A 26 7.55 12.28 1.40
N VAL A 27 6.97 12.79 0.32
CA VAL A 27 6.42 14.16 0.25
C VAL A 27 5.26 14.35 1.22
N CYS A 28 4.47 13.30 1.47
CA CYS A 28 3.40 13.31 2.47
C CYS A 28 3.90 13.13 3.92
N GLY A 29 5.22 13.13 4.19
CA GLY A 29 5.79 13.02 5.54
C GLY A 29 6.05 11.60 6.02
N GLY A 30 5.90 10.61 5.13
CA GLY A 30 6.25 9.22 5.39
C GLY A 30 7.75 8.94 5.31
N PRO A 31 8.18 7.67 5.41
CA PRO A 31 9.58 7.30 5.32
C PRO A 31 10.14 7.50 3.91
N THR A 32 11.44 7.80 3.80
CA THR A 32 12.16 7.67 2.54
C THR A 32 12.32 6.19 2.17
N ILE A 33 11.96 5.84 0.93
CA ILE A 33 11.98 4.46 0.44
C ILE A 33 12.98 4.35 -0.72
N PRO A 34 14.12 3.67 -0.53
CA PRO A 34 15.08 3.48 -1.62
C PRO A 34 14.52 2.52 -2.68
N VAL A 35 14.37 2.99 -3.91
CA VAL A 35 13.92 2.20 -5.05
C VAL A 35 15.11 1.87 -5.95
N GLN A 36 15.38 0.58 -6.14
CA GLN A 36 16.35 0.11 -7.14
C GLN A 36 15.84 0.46 -8.54
N LEU A 37 16.69 1.02 -9.40
CA LEU A 37 16.39 1.32 -10.80
C LEU A 37 16.92 0.24 -11.75
N GLY A 38 16.47 0.27 -13.00
CA GLY A 38 16.87 -0.65 -14.06
C GLY A 38 15.84 -1.73 -14.39
N ARG A 39 14.57 -1.55 -14.00
CA ARG A 39 13.50 -2.49 -14.38
C ARG A 39 13.31 -2.50 -15.89
N LEU A 40 12.98 -3.66 -16.42
CA LEU A 40 12.53 -3.83 -17.80
C LEU A 40 11.01 -3.65 -17.85
N ASP A 41 10.52 -2.86 -18.82
CA ASP A 41 9.09 -2.74 -19.07
C ASP A 41 8.51 -4.05 -19.61
N SER A 42 7.29 -4.38 -19.17
CA SER A 42 6.52 -5.44 -19.80
C SER A 42 5.98 -4.96 -21.15
N LEU A 43 5.99 -5.85 -22.14
CA LEU A 43 5.34 -5.62 -23.43
C LEU A 43 3.90 -6.13 -23.46
N GLU A 44 3.52 -6.92 -22.46
CA GLU A 44 2.21 -7.55 -22.36
C GLU A 44 1.49 -7.12 -21.07
N PRO A 45 0.17 -6.96 -21.09
CA PRO A 45 -0.62 -6.70 -19.90
C PRO A 45 -0.64 -7.91 -18.96
N ASP A 46 -0.83 -7.65 -17.67
CA ASP A 46 -1.04 -8.73 -16.70
C ASP A 46 -2.47 -9.27 -16.78
N ALA A 47 -2.66 -10.54 -16.43
CA ALA A 47 -3.99 -11.15 -16.40
C ALA A 47 -4.87 -10.52 -15.31
N GLU A 48 -6.17 -10.35 -15.62
CA GLU A 48 -7.15 -9.81 -14.69
C GLU A 48 -7.36 -10.67 -13.44
N GLY A 49 -8.04 -10.12 -12.43
CA GLY A 49 -8.43 -10.86 -11.21
C GLY A 49 -7.30 -11.10 -10.19
N LYS A 50 -6.12 -10.53 -10.42
CA LYS A 50 -4.96 -10.64 -9.50
C LYS A 50 -4.96 -9.65 -8.35
N LEU A 51 -5.81 -8.61 -8.39
CA LEU A 51 -5.95 -7.60 -7.33
C LEU A 51 -6.97 -8.03 -6.27
N PRO A 52 -6.77 -7.69 -4.99
CA PRO A 52 -7.77 -7.92 -3.95
C PRO A 52 -9.04 -7.08 -4.21
N ARG A 53 -10.21 -7.63 -3.88
CA ARG A 53 -11.47 -6.87 -3.90
C ARG A 53 -11.65 -6.17 -2.55
N GLU A 54 -12.31 -5.01 -2.56
CA GLU A 54 -12.64 -4.24 -1.35
C GLU A 54 -13.62 -4.95 -0.40
N SER A 55 -14.26 -6.01 -0.85
CA SER A 55 -15.21 -6.82 -0.07
C SER A 55 -14.60 -8.11 0.51
N LEU A 56 -13.29 -8.35 0.33
CA LEU A 56 -12.64 -9.53 0.91
C LEU A 56 -12.57 -9.44 2.43
N ASP A 57 -12.75 -10.59 3.08
CA ASP A 57 -12.48 -10.77 4.50
C ASP A 57 -10.97 -10.94 4.78
N ALA A 58 -10.58 -10.99 6.06
CA ALA A 58 -9.17 -11.10 6.42
C ALA A 58 -8.51 -12.40 5.92
N PRO A 59 -9.12 -13.60 6.01
CA PRO A 59 -8.56 -14.80 5.37
C PRO A 59 -8.34 -14.65 3.86
N GLY A 60 -9.29 -14.07 3.14
CA GLY A 60 -9.19 -13.80 1.71
C GLY A 60 -8.06 -12.83 1.37
N LEU A 61 -7.92 -11.74 2.14
CA LEU A 61 -6.82 -10.77 2.00
C LEU A 61 -5.46 -11.43 2.29
N LYS A 62 -5.34 -12.17 3.40
CA LYS A 62 -4.12 -12.91 3.76
C LYS A 62 -3.73 -13.90 2.67
N GLN A 63 -4.68 -14.66 2.12
CA GLN A 63 -4.41 -15.57 1.02
C GLN A 63 -3.98 -14.83 -0.26
N ASN A 64 -4.60 -13.68 -0.57
CA ASN A 64 -4.23 -12.87 -1.73
C ASN A 64 -2.79 -12.36 -1.63
N PHE A 65 -2.41 -11.79 -0.49
CA PHE A 65 -1.06 -11.29 -0.24
C PHE A 65 -0.04 -12.42 -0.18
N LYS A 66 -0.39 -13.55 0.44
CA LYS A 66 0.47 -14.74 0.49
C LYS A 66 0.81 -15.27 -0.90
N ARG A 67 -0.13 -15.25 -1.85
CA ARG A 67 0.14 -15.63 -3.26
C ARG A 67 1.15 -14.70 -3.95
N LYS A 68 1.36 -13.49 -3.44
CA LYS A 68 2.37 -12.53 -3.89
C LYS A 68 3.65 -12.57 -3.04
N GLY A 69 3.79 -13.57 -2.16
CA GLY A 69 4.93 -13.70 -1.26
C GLY A 69 4.94 -12.71 -0.08
N LEU A 70 3.82 -12.04 0.20
CA LEU A 70 3.66 -11.09 1.29
C LEU A 70 2.98 -11.76 2.50
N SER A 71 3.52 -11.49 3.69
CA SER A 71 3.03 -11.97 4.98
C SER A 71 1.83 -11.16 5.49
N THR A 72 1.19 -11.64 6.56
CA THR A 72 0.11 -10.89 7.24
C THR A 72 0.61 -9.53 7.78
N GLN A 73 1.84 -9.47 8.29
CA GLN A 73 2.44 -8.21 8.74
C GLN A 73 2.57 -7.21 7.57
N GLU A 74 3.07 -7.67 6.43
CA GLU A 74 3.27 -6.83 5.24
C GLU A 74 1.93 -6.39 4.63
N LEU A 75 0.90 -7.24 4.67
CA LEU A 75 -0.48 -6.84 4.37
C LEU A 75 -0.91 -5.65 5.23
N VAL A 76 -0.84 -5.79 6.56
CA VAL A 76 -1.29 -4.74 7.48
C VAL A 76 -0.45 -3.47 7.34
N ALA A 77 0.86 -3.59 7.12
CA ALA A 77 1.73 -2.45 6.86
C ALA A 77 1.29 -1.72 5.58
N LEU A 78 1.19 -2.42 4.44
CA LEU A 78 0.83 -1.81 3.15
C LEU A 78 -0.58 -1.19 3.16
N SER A 79 -1.53 -1.76 3.90
CA SER A 79 -2.86 -1.16 4.08
C SER A 79 -2.82 0.22 4.73
N GLY A 80 -1.77 0.56 5.48
CA GLY A 80 -1.56 1.90 6.06
C GLY A 80 -1.48 3.02 5.02
N ALA A 81 -1.24 2.69 3.74
CA ALA A 81 -1.33 3.65 2.64
C ALA A 81 -2.73 4.27 2.49
N HIS A 82 -3.79 3.64 3.00
CA HIS A 82 -5.15 4.20 3.02
C HIS A 82 -5.30 5.45 3.91
N THR A 83 -4.27 5.83 4.68
CA THR A 83 -4.20 7.17 5.31
C THR A 83 -4.23 8.29 4.26
N LEU A 84 -3.65 8.05 3.08
CA LEU A 84 -3.65 9.03 1.99
C LEU A 84 -4.91 8.92 1.13
N GLY A 85 -5.39 10.07 0.67
CA GLY A 85 -6.55 10.17 -0.21
C GLY A 85 -7.88 10.07 0.51
N SER A 86 -8.90 9.57 -0.17
CA SER A 86 -10.30 9.81 0.19
C SER A 86 -10.98 8.67 0.96
N LYS A 87 -10.22 7.83 1.68
CA LYS A 87 -10.80 6.73 2.49
C LYS A 87 -11.25 7.19 3.88
N GLY A 88 -10.98 8.44 4.24
CA GLY A 88 -11.45 9.06 5.48
C GLY A 88 -10.58 8.77 6.70
N PHE A 89 -9.37 8.23 6.51
CA PHE A 89 -8.42 7.97 7.57
C PHE A 89 -7.48 9.18 7.76
N GLY A 90 -7.72 9.98 8.79
CA GLY A 90 -6.84 11.11 9.13
C GLY A 90 -6.84 12.20 8.05
N SER A 91 -5.69 12.85 7.86
CA SER A 91 -5.50 13.86 6.82
C SER A 91 -5.16 13.20 5.48
N PRO A 92 -5.87 13.53 4.38
CA PRO A 92 -5.68 12.88 3.08
C PRO A 92 -4.30 13.16 2.44
N PHE A 93 -3.50 14.07 3.01
CA PHE A 93 -2.20 14.51 2.49
C PHE A 93 -1.04 14.25 3.45
N VAL A 94 -1.29 13.62 4.61
CA VAL A 94 -0.27 13.32 5.61
C VAL A 94 -0.17 11.81 5.78
N PHE A 95 1.01 11.26 5.53
CA PHE A 95 1.29 9.84 5.72
C PHE A 95 1.73 9.63 7.17
N ASP A 96 0.81 9.22 8.03
CA ASP A 96 1.06 8.90 9.44
C ASP A 96 0.37 7.58 9.84
N ASN A 97 0.30 7.28 11.13
CA ASN A 97 -0.34 6.06 11.62
C ASN A 97 -1.85 6.19 11.93
N SER A 98 -2.52 7.23 11.43
CA SER A 98 -3.95 7.50 11.67
C SER A 98 -4.85 6.38 11.16
N TYR A 99 -4.51 5.70 10.07
CA TYR A 99 -5.22 4.52 9.59
C TYR A 99 -5.47 3.50 10.71
N TYR A 100 -4.42 3.17 11.47
CA TYR A 100 -4.51 2.17 12.53
C TYR A 100 -5.27 2.67 13.76
N LYS A 101 -5.04 3.93 14.15
CA LYS A 101 -5.73 4.54 15.31
C LYS A 101 -7.24 4.59 15.07
N ILE A 102 -7.66 5.09 13.91
CA ILE A 102 -9.07 5.21 13.54
C ILE A 102 -9.71 3.84 13.35
N LEU A 103 -8.99 2.84 12.82
CA LEU A 103 -9.51 1.47 12.74
C LEU A 103 -9.88 0.90 14.12
N LEU A 104 -9.16 1.27 15.17
CA LEU A 104 -9.45 0.83 16.54
C LEU A 104 -10.62 1.62 17.18
N GLU A 105 -10.96 2.80 16.65
CA GLU A 105 -12.01 3.70 17.15
C GLU A 105 -13.37 3.40 16.51
N LYS A 106 -14.01 2.32 16.94
CA LYS A 106 -15.40 2.01 16.56
C LYS A 106 -16.38 2.99 17.24
N PRO A 107 -17.46 3.46 16.57
CA PRO A 107 -17.88 3.15 15.20
C PRO A 107 -17.26 4.07 14.13
N TRP A 108 -16.98 3.52 12.95
CA TRP A 108 -16.35 4.22 11.81
C TRP A 108 -17.32 5.13 11.02
N LYS A 109 -17.87 6.15 11.68
CA LYS A 109 -18.79 7.13 11.05
C LYS A 109 -18.02 8.39 10.66
N SER A 110 -18.18 8.87 9.42
CA SER A 110 -17.71 10.21 9.04
C SER A 110 -18.76 11.27 9.36
N SER A 111 -18.32 12.48 9.65
CA SER A 111 -19.15 13.66 9.93
C SER A 111 -19.90 14.20 8.71
N GLY A 112 -19.61 13.67 7.51
CA GLY A 112 -20.29 14.02 6.25
C GLY A 112 -21.56 13.22 5.99
N GLY A 113 -22.65 13.52 6.72
CA GLY A 113 -24.00 13.00 6.43
C GLY A 113 -24.20 11.48 6.61
N MET A 114 -25.46 11.04 6.53
CA MET A 114 -25.92 9.70 6.92
C MET A 114 -25.38 8.52 6.07
N SER A 115 -24.40 8.69 5.17
CA SER A 115 -23.90 7.62 4.27
C SER A 115 -22.39 7.53 4.05
N SER A 116 -21.55 8.36 4.70
CA SER A 116 -20.08 8.23 4.55
C SER A 116 -19.47 7.41 5.68
N MET A 117 -19.13 6.14 5.38
CA MET A 117 -18.37 5.28 6.29
C MET A 117 -16.87 5.51 6.08
N ILE A 118 -16.09 5.55 7.17
CA ILE A 118 -14.63 5.61 7.07
C ILE A 118 -14.12 4.22 6.73
N GLY A 119 -13.26 4.12 5.71
CA GLY A 119 -12.66 2.87 5.26
C GLY A 119 -13.59 1.96 4.44
N LEU A 120 -13.01 0.87 3.93
CA LEU A 120 -13.70 -0.15 3.14
C LEU A 120 -14.08 -1.36 4.02
N PRO A 121 -15.01 -2.23 3.57
CA PRO A 121 -15.29 -3.49 4.26
C PRO A 121 -14.03 -4.33 4.49
N SER A 122 -13.09 -4.35 3.53
CA SER A 122 -11.80 -5.03 3.68
C SER A 122 -10.90 -4.43 4.76
N ASP A 123 -10.96 -3.11 4.99
CA ASP A 123 -10.22 -2.47 6.09
C ASP A 123 -10.77 -2.90 7.44
N HIS A 124 -12.11 -2.91 7.56
CA HIS A 124 -12.81 -3.34 8.78
C HIS A 124 -12.59 -4.82 9.06
N ALA A 125 -12.52 -5.66 8.03
CA ALA A 125 -12.24 -7.08 8.20
C ALA A 125 -10.89 -7.35 8.89
N LEU A 126 -9.89 -6.49 8.69
CA LEU A 126 -8.57 -6.67 9.31
C LEU A 126 -8.60 -6.54 10.84
N VAL A 127 -9.53 -5.76 11.42
CA VAL A 127 -9.63 -5.65 12.89
C VAL A 127 -10.36 -6.83 13.53
N GLU A 128 -11.07 -7.63 12.74
CA GLU A 128 -11.79 -8.83 13.20
C GLU A 128 -10.91 -10.10 13.19
N ASP A 129 -9.67 -10.02 12.70
CA ASP A 129 -8.71 -11.12 12.66
C ASP A 129 -7.58 -10.91 13.68
N ASP A 130 -7.37 -11.88 14.58
CA ASP A 130 -6.43 -11.74 15.70
C ASP A 130 -4.99 -11.42 15.28
N GLU A 131 -4.52 -12.02 14.18
CA GLU A 131 -3.16 -11.81 13.71
C GLU A 131 -3.00 -10.39 13.14
N CYS A 132 -3.97 -9.95 12.34
CA CYS A 132 -4.01 -8.60 11.79
C CYS A 132 -4.15 -7.56 12.91
N LEU A 133 -5.11 -7.75 13.82
CA LEU A 133 -5.36 -6.85 14.95
C LEU A 133 -4.12 -6.65 15.82
N ARG A 134 -3.31 -7.69 16.03
CA ARG A 134 -2.03 -7.58 16.74
C ARG A 134 -1.05 -6.62 16.07
N TRP A 135 -0.96 -6.62 14.74
CA TRP A 135 -0.10 -5.68 14.00
C TRP A 135 -0.70 -4.28 13.97
N ILE A 136 -2.03 -4.15 13.81
CA ILE A 136 -2.75 -2.88 13.85
C ILE A 136 -2.47 -2.15 15.17
N LYS A 137 -2.58 -2.83 16.31
CA LYS A 137 -2.27 -2.25 17.63
C LYS A 137 -0.84 -1.76 17.72
N LYS A 138 0.15 -2.57 17.29
CA LYS A 138 1.56 -2.15 17.28
C LYS A 138 1.80 -0.90 16.45
N TYR A 139 1.18 -0.80 15.28
CA TYR A 139 1.35 0.36 14.40
C TYR A 139 0.59 1.59 14.89
N ALA A 140 -0.57 1.42 15.53
CA ALA A 140 -1.28 2.51 16.20
C ALA A 140 -0.44 3.12 17.33
N ASP A 141 0.26 2.28 18.10
CA ASP A 141 1.10 2.71 19.22
C ASP A 141 2.46 3.26 18.79
N ASN A 142 2.98 2.83 17.63
CA ASN A 142 4.35 3.16 17.20
C ASN A 142 4.44 3.48 15.70
N GLN A 143 4.38 4.77 15.39
CA GLN A 143 4.52 5.28 14.02
C GLN A 143 5.87 4.94 13.37
N ASN A 144 6.96 4.97 14.14
CA ASN A 144 8.29 4.66 13.59
C ASN A 144 8.40 3.20 13.17
N MET A 145 7.79 2.30 13.95
CA MET A 145 7.70 0.89 13.59
C MET A 145 6.89 0.70 12.31
N PHE A 146 5.71 1.35 12.21
CA PHE A 146 4.91 1.36 10.99
C PHE A 146 5.72 1.84 9.78
N PHE A 147 6.41 2.98 9.90
CA PHE A 147 7.20 3.55 8.81
C PHE A 147 8.32 2.60 8.35
N ASN A 148 9.04 1.99 9.28
CA ASN A 148 10.10 1.06 8.92
C ASN A 148 9.56 -0.19 8.21
N ASP A 149 8.46 -0.75 8.70
CA ASP A 149 7.85 -1.95 8.14
C ASP A 149 7.16 -1.67 6.81
N PHE A 150 6.49 -0.52 6.66
CA PHE A 150 5.92 -0.05 5.39
C PHE A 150 6.99 0.11 4.32
N LYS A 151 8.11 0.77 4.63
CA LYS A 151 9.24 0.93 3.71
C LYS A 151 9.73 -0.44 3.20
N ASN A 152 9.94 -1.39 4.11
CA ASN A 152 10.43 -2.72 3.74
C ASN A 152 9.40 -3.50 2.90
N ALA A 153 8.12 -3.44 3.28
CA ALA A 153 7.03 -4.07 2.54
C ALA A 153 6.84 -3.44 1.15
N TYR A 154 6.98 -2.13 1.02
CA TYR A 154 6.90 -1.41 -0.26
C TYR A 154 8.02 -1.85 -1.20
N ILE A 155 9.28 -1.87 -0.72
CA ILE A 155 10.44 -2.33 -1.50
C ILE A 155 10.18 -3.75 -2.03
N LYS A 156 9.70 -4.65 -1.16
CA LYS A 156 9.39 -6.02 -1.55
C LYS A 156 8.25 -6.08 -2.57
N LEU A 157 7.19 -5.28 -2.39
CA LEU A 157 6.06 -5.19 -3.32
C LEU A 157 6.52 -4.76 -4.72
N VAL A 158 7.27 -3.67 -4.84
CA VAL A 158 7.69 -3.11 -6.14
C VAL A 158 8.81 -3.91 -6.82
N ASN A 159 9.48 -4.80 -6.09
CA ASN A 159 10.48 -5.71 -6.64
C ASN A 159 9.92 -7.10 -6.97
N SER A 160 8.69 -7.41 -6.54
CA SER A 160 8.05 -8.70 -6.79
C SER A 160 7.86 -8.93 -8.29
N GLY A 161 8.53 -9.96 -8.84
CA GLY A 161 8.46 -10.30 -10.26
C GLY A 161 9.23 -9.35 -11.19
N ALA A 162 9.95 -8.37 -10.65
CA ALA A 162 10.73 -7.43 -11.44
C ALA A 162 11.87 -8.15 -12.21
N ARG A 163 12.03 -7.79 -13.48
CA ARG A 163 13.17 -8.18 -14.31
C ARG A 163 14.07 -6.97 -14.49
N TRP A 164 15.38 -7.20 -14.39
CA TRP A 164 16.37 -6.13 -14.39
C TRP A 164 17.22 -6.20 -15.66
N LYS A 165 17.68 -5.05 -16.15
CA LYS A 165 18.78 -5.02 -17.11
C LYS A 165 20.00 -5.69 -16.46
N SER A 166 20.59 -6.67 -17.13
CA SER A 166 21.90 -7.20 -16.73
C SER A 166 22.96 -6.12 -16.93
N LEU A 167 23.88 -6.02 -15.98
CA LEU A 167 25.12 -5.24 -16.13
C LEU A 167 26.01 -5.87 -17.21
#